data_AF-A0A2T2V7W5-F1
#
_entry.id   AF-A0A2T2V7W5-F1
#
_cell.length_a   1.000
_cell.length_b   1.000
_cell.length_c   1.000
_cell.angle_alpha   90.00
_cell.angle_beta   90.00
_cell.angle_gamma   90.00
#
_symmetry.space_group_name_H-M   'P 1'
#
loop_
_entity.id
_entity.type
_entity.pdbx_description
1 polymer ?
#
loop_
_entity_poly.entity_id
_entity_poly.type
_entity_poly.pdbx_seq_one_letter_code
_entity_poly.pdbx_strand_id
1 'polypeptide(L)'
;KVIQEEDVLNVQLEKLDQEGHVQDEGITHETSILVDMLKQGETKDKITAMKGDEENDEVVIEDLFSMMDKEKDEIAKNILGVDTENQNVEEISPRFKMKLNDIQRVEPAELNQEFFDKLYGEGEVTSEDEFREKIRGEIEKSFESNADKQFANDMAKRMIEELEVSLPDDFLKRWIQKTNENPISEEQVEEEYESFRKNLKWYLIVDKVLREKELDVQEDEVREQMKQMVQARFDPSGQYFDDQSLGQLADSIMQDDKQKNQIYEQLREQKAAKALQDILDLQEQEVTYNEFVEITQNQTQNESEPEG
;
A
#
# COMPACT_ATOMS: atom_id res chain seq x y z
N LYS A 1 -1.12 -33.66 -11.42
CA LYS A 1 -2.02 -32.59 -11.93
C LYS A 1 -1.34 -31.92 -13.14
N VAL A 2 -2.03 -31.13 -13.97
CA VAL A 2 -1.35 -30.26 -14.95
C VAL A 2 -1.18 -28.90 -14.29
N ILE A 3 0.05 -28.42 -14.18
CA ILE A 3 0.38 -27.12 -13.57
C ILE A 3 -0.16 -26.00 -14.46
N GLN A 4 -0.76 -24.98 -13.85
CA GLN A 4 -1.34 -23.80 -14.48
C GLN A 4 -0.59 -22.53 -14.08
N GLU A 5 -0.83 -21.44 -14.79
CA GLU A 5 -0.11 -20.17 -14.63
C GLU A 5 -0.34 -19.51 -13.25
N GLU A 6 -1.52 -19.72 -12.66
CA GLU A 6 -1.88 -19.20 -11.34
C GLU A 6 -1.55 -20.18 -10.19
N ASP A 7 -0.91 -21.32 -10.49
CA ASP A 7 -0.51 -22.26 -9.43
C ASP A 7 0.70 -21.74 -8.65
N VAL A 8 0.72 -22.06 -7.36
CA VAL A 8 1.88 -21.88 -6.50
C VAL A 8 2.58 -23.21 -6.33
N LEU A 9 3.86 -23.26 -6.71
CA LEU A 9 4.71 -24.43 -6.61
C LEU A 9 5.54 -24.35 -5.33
N ASN A 10 5.37 -25.31 -4.43
CA ASN A 10 6.29 -25.49 -3.32
C ASN A 10 7.47 -26.31 -3.82
N VAL A 11 8.66 -25.73 -3.80
CA VAL A 11 9.86 -26.31 -4.40
C VAL A 11 11.02 -26.28 -3.44
N GLN A 12 11.94 -27.22 -3.62
CA GLN A 12 13.26 -27.21 -3.02
C GLN A 12 14.28 -26.84 -4.09
N LEU A 13 15.11 -25.84 -3.81
CA LEU A 13 16.21 -25.40 -4.67
C LEU A 13 17.52 -25.84 -4.06
N GLU A 14 18.35 -26.53 -4.84
CA GLU A 14 19.68 -26.99 -4.46
C GLU A 14 20.71 -26.42 -5.44
N LYS A 15 21.72 -25.71 -4.92
CA LYS A 15 22.76 -25.11 -5.75
C LYS A 15 23.61 -26.19 -6.43
N LEU A 16 23.85 -26.02 -7.73
CA LEU A 16 24.70 -26.91 -8.52
C LEU A 16 26.10 -26.32 -8.71
N ASP A 17 27.09 -27.21 -8.74
CA ASP A 17 28.46 -26.88 -9.11
C ASP A 17 28.64 -26.77 -10.65
N GLN A 18 29.88 -26.54 -11.09
CA GLN A 18 30.20 -26.43 -12.52
C GLN A 18 30.05 -27.77 -13.26
N GLU A 19 30.13 -28.90 -12.55
CA GLU A 19 30.01 -30.25 -13.09
C GLU A 19 28.55 -30.75 -13.09
N GLY A 20 27.63 -30.01 -12.46
CA GLY A 20 26.21 -30.32 -12.37
C GLY A 20 25.83 -31.18 -11.17
N HIS A 21 26.71 -31.28 -10.16
CA HIS A 21 26.41 -31.98 -8.91
C HIS A 21 25.88 -31.01 -7.84
N VAL A 22 25.03 -31.53 -6.96
CA VAL A 22 24.54 -30.80 -5.78
C VAL A 22 25.72 -30.58 -4.83
N GLN A 23 25.92 -29.34 -4.40
CA GLN A 23 27.02 -28.98 -3.51
C GLN A 23 26.64 -29.32 -2.05
N ASP A 24 27.43 -30.18 -1.38
CA ASP A 24 27.16 -30.64 0.01
C ASP A 24 27.08 -29.50 1.05
N GLU A 25 27.74 -28.36 0.82
CA GLU A 25 27.65 -27.11 1.61
C GLU A 25 27.08 -25.93 0.78
N GLY A 26 26.27 -26.24 -0.24
CA GLY A 26 25.65 -25.26 -1.13
C GLY A 26 24.41 -24.60 -0.54
N ILE A 27 23.84 -23.64 -1.28
CA ILE A 27 22.54 -23.06 -0.95
C ILE A 27 21.48 -24.15 -1.19
N THR A 28 20.77 -24.52 -0.12
CA THR A 28 19.57 -25.36 -0.18
C THR A 28 18.44 -24.62 0.50
N HIS A 29 17.34 -24.37 -0.21
CA HIS A 29 16.22 -23.61 0.32
C HIS A 29 14.88 -24.16 -0.18
N GLU A 30 13.90 -24.24 0.72
CA GLU A 30 12.51 -24.55 0.36
C GLU A 30 11.72 -23.25 0.27
N THR A 31 10.99 -23.07 -0.82
CA THR A 31 10.27 -21.83 -1.11
C THR A 31 9.02 -22.10 -1.94
N SER A 32 8.19 -21.07 -2.10
CA SER A 32 6.96 -21.11 -2.90
C SER A 32 7.11 -20.16 -4.09
N ILE A 33 6.90 -20.66 -5.30
CA ILE A 33 7.04 -19.91 -6.55
C ILE A 33 5.70 -19.90 -7.29
N LEU A 34 5.17 -18.71 -7.57
CA LEU A 34 4.01 -18.55 -8.46
C LEU A 34 4.44 -18.78 -9.91
N VAL A 35 3.74 -19.62 -10.66
CA VAL A 35 4.13 -19.99 -12.04
C VAL A 35 4.17 -18.78 -12.98
N ASP A 36 3.31 -17.79 -12.76
CA ASP A 36 3.29 -16.53 -13.50
C ASP A 36 4.59 -15.70 -13.36
N MET A 37 5.33 -15.87 -12.25
CA MET A 37 6.64 -15.21 -12.06
C MET A 37 7.74 -15.82 -12.94
N LEU A 38 7.49 -16.98 -13.56
CA LEU A 38 8.43 -17.63 -14.46
C LEU A 38 8.25 -17.09 -15.89
N LYS A 39 9.35 -16.63 -16.49
CA LYS A 39 9.37 -16.22 -17.90
C LYS A 39 9.14 -17.43 -18.82
N GLN A 40 8.48 -17.18 -19.95
CA GLN A 40 8.26 -18.20 -20.97
C GLN A 40 9.59 -18.77 -21.48
N GLY A 41 9.69 -20.09 -21.61
CA GLY A 41 10.87 -20.75 -22.15
C GLY A 41 10.89 -22.25 -21.84
N GLU A 42 11.92 -22.94 -22.36
CA GLU A 42 12.03 -24.41 -22.25
C GLU A 42 12.02 -24.91 -20.79
N THR A 43 12.55 -24.12 -19.85
CA THR A 43 12.55 -24.48 -18.43
C THR A 43 11.16 -24.35 -17.81
N LYS A 44 10.37 -23.31 -18.14
CA LYS A 44 8.96 -23.18 -17.69
C LYS A 44 8.12 -24.32 -18.28
N ASP A 45 8.36 -24.72 -19.52
CA ASP A 45 7.66 -25.84 -20.16
C ASP A 45 7.97 -27.17 -19.44
N LYS A 46 9.22 -27.38 -19.03
CA LYS A 46 9.60 -28.57 -18.23
C LYS A 46 8.96 -28.55 -16.86
N ILE A 47 8.94 -27.41 -16.18
CA ILE A 47 8.31 -27.26 -14.86
C ILE A 47 6.81 -27.51 -14.95
N THR A 48 6.12 -26.90 -15.92
CA THR A 48 4.66 -27.04 -16.06
C THR A 48 4.22 -28.44 -16.51
N ALA A 49 5.14 -29.21 -17.11
CA ALA A 49 4.93 -30.62 -17.44
C ALA A 49 5.09 -31.58 -16.23
N MET A 50 5.62 -31.11 -15.10
CA MET A 50 5.71 -31.89 -13.87
C MET A 50 4.32 -32.22 -13.33
N LYS A 51 4.20 -33.35 -12.66
CA LYS A 51 2.90 -33.88 -12.22
C LYS A 51 2.71 -33.88 -10.72
N GLY A 52 3.78 -33.70 -9.94
CA GLY A 52 3.76 -33.86 -8.49
C GLY A 52 3.83 -35.34 -8.07
N ASP A 53 4.45 -36.20 -8.89
CA ASP A 53 4.71 -37.61 -8.61
C ASP A 53 6.23 -37.83 -8.52
N GLU A 54 6.72 -38.30 -7.35
CA GLU A 54 8.14 -38.30 -6.90
C GLU A 54 9.22 -38.79 -7.89
N GLU A 55 8.87 -39.56 -8.93
CA GLU A 55 9.85 -40.12 -9.88
C GLU A 55 10.29 -39.16 -11.01
N ASN A 56 9.61 -38.02 -11.26
CA ASN A 56 9.95 -37.11 -12.38
C ASN A 56 9.90 -35.60 -12.05
N ASP A 57 9.95 -35.22 -10.78
CA ASP A 57 9.69 -33.84 -10.32
C ASP A 57 10.96 -32.99 -10.12
N GLU A 58 12.04 -33.31 -10.83
CA GLU A 58 13.30 -32.58 -10.75
C GLU A 58 13.67 -31.94 -12.10
N VAL A 59 14.12 -30.69 -12.07
CA VAL A 59 14.65 -29.99 -13.24
C VAL A 59 15.89 -29.20 -12.88
N VAL A 60 16.86 -29.19 -13.80
CA VAL A 60 18.01 -28.30 -13.70
C VAL A 60 17.64 -26.96 -14.34
N ILE A 61 17.76 -25.91 -13.54
CA ILE A 61 17.64 -24.51 -13.93
C ILE A 61 19.06 -23.99 -14.17
N GLU A 62 19.38 -23.69 -15.42
CA GLU A 62 20.70 -23.17 -15.80
C GLU A 62 20.90 -21.72 -15.35
N ASP A 63 19.81 -20.95 -15.29
CA ASP A 63 19.84 -19.59 -14.78
C ASP A 63 18.53 -19.20 -14.10
N LEU A 64 18.52 -19.30 -12.77
CA LEU A 64 17.37 -18.96 -11.94
C LEU A 64 17.03 -17.47 -12.00
N PHE A 65 18.03 -16.60 -12.12
CA PHE A 65 17.83 -15.16 -12.11
C PHE A 65 17.21 -14.66 -13.41
N SER A 66 17.64 -15.18 -14.56
CA SER A 66 17.02 -14.78 -15.83
C SER A 66 15.64 -15.41 -16.04
N MET A 67 15.37 -16.56 -15.41
CA MET A 67 14.11 -17.27 -15.52
C MET A 67 12.94 -16.57 -14.80
N MET A 68 13.19 -15.72 -13.81
CA MET A 68 12.13 -15.05 -13.07
C MET A 68 11.95 -13.59 -13.49
N ASP A 69 10.72 -13.09 -13.41
CA ASP A 69 10.37 -11.70 -13.70
C ASP A 69 10.55 -10.79 -12.48
N LYS A 70 11.75 -10.86 -11.87
CA LYS A 70 12.14 -10.14 -10.66
C LYS A 70 13.62 -9.75 -10.68
N GLU A 71 13.96 -8.73 -9.90
CA GLU A 71 15.36 -8.30 -9.70
C GLU A 71 16.15 -9.34 -8.91
N LYS A 72 17.46 -9.45 -9.19
CA LYS A 72 18.32 -10.47 -8.57
C LYS A 72 18.31 -10.46 -7.04
N ASP A 73 18.25 -9.28 -6.43
CA ASP A 73 18.23 -9.12 -4.97
C ASP A 73 16.93 -9.68 -4.35
N GLU A 74 15.78 -9.44 -5.00
CA GLU A 74 14.50 -10.01 -4.56
C GLU A 74 14.51 -11.53 -4.67
N ILE A 75 15.12 -12.07 -5.74
CA ILE A 75 15.28 -13.51 -5.95
C ILE A 75 16.18 -14.11 -4.86
N ALA A 76 17.33 -13.50 -4.61
CA ALA A 76 18.26 -13.97 -3.59
C ALA A 76 17.63 -13.99 -2.20
N LYS A 77 16.90 -12.94 -1.83
CA LYS A 77 16.25 -12.82 -0.53
C LYS A 77 15.02 -13.74 -0.37
N ASN A 78 14.09 -13.68 -1.31
CA ASN A 78 12.76 -14.28 -1.15
C ASN A 78 12.68 -15.73 -1.66
N ILE A 79 13.53 -16.10 -2.63
CA ILE A 79 13.50 -17.42 -3.27
C ILE A 79 14.68 -18.30 -2.81
N LEU A 80 15.86 -17.71 -2.58
CA LEU A 80 17.03 -18.46 -2.11
C LEU A 80 17.26 -18.35 -0.60
N GLY A 81 16.52 -17.48 0.10
CA GLY A 81 16.68 -17.27 1.54
C GLY A 81 18.05 -16.71 1.95
N VAL A 82 18.73 -16.03 1.02
CA VAL A 82 20.06 -15.45 1.25
C VAL A 82 19.92 -14.07 1.90
N ASP A 83 20.74 -13.84 2.92
CA ASP A 83 20.89 -12.51 3.50
C ASP A 83 21.70 -11.60 2.56
N THR A 84 20.97 -10.75 1.84
CA THR A 84 21.53 -9.79 0.86
C THR A 84 22.25 -8.60 1.51
N GLU A 85 22.16 -8.42 2.83
CA GLU A 85 22.86 -7.31 3.51
C GLU A 85 24.36 -7.60 3.70
N ASN A 86 24.74 -8.88 3.73
CA ASN A 86 26.09 -9.33 4.06
C ASN A 86 26.78 -10.13 2.93
N GLN A 87 26.09 -10.36 1.80
CA GLN A 87 26.61 -11.16 0.68
C GLN A 87 26.45 -10.42 -0.65
N ASN A 88 27.46 -10.57 -1.52
CA ASN A 88 27.39 -10.06 -2.88
C ASN A 88 26.51 -10.98 -3.74
N VAL A 89 25.30 -10.52 -4.05
CA VAL A 89 24.31 -11.27 -4.85
C VAL A 89 24.84 -11.60 -6.25
N GLU A 90 25.74 -10.77 -6.80
CA GLU A 90 26.36 -11.00 -8.12
C GLU A 90 27.31 -12.21 -8.14
N GLU A 91 27.77 -12.70 -6.99
CA GLU A 91 28.64 -13.87 -6.87
C GLU A 91 27.87 -15.19 -6.71
N ILE A 92 26.54 -15.12 -6.59
CA ILE A 92 25.70 -16.31 -6.47
C ILE A 92 25.62 -17.01 -7.84
N SER A 93 26.00 -18.29 -7.86
CA SER A 93 25.85 -19.12 -9.07
C SER A 93 24.39 -19.16 -9.50
N PRO A 94 24.08 -18.98 -10.79
CA PRO A 94 22.71 -18.97 -11.29
C PRO A 94 22.13 -20.37 -11.46
N ARG A 95 22.94 -21.44 -11.33
CA ARG A 95 22.56 -22.83 -11.59
C ARG A 95 21.99 -23.52 -10.35
N PHE A 96 20.75 -23.99 -10.44
CA PHE A 96 20.06 -24.70 -9.37
C PHE A 96 19.36 -25.94 -9.90
N LYS A 97 19.27 -26.98 -9.06
CA LYS A 97 18.33 -28.07 -9.23
C LYS A 97 17.07 -27.71 -8.46
N MET A 98 15.94 -27.69 -9.15
CA MET A 98 14.64 -27.50 -8.55
C MET A 98 13.94 -28.85 -8.44
N LYS A 99 13.45 -29.16 -7.25
CA LYS A 99 12.59 -30.30 -6.96
C LYS A 99 11.20 -29.80 -6.57
N LEU A 100 10.18 -30.26 -7.25
CA LEU A 100 8.79 -29.94 -6.91
C LEU A 100 8.32 -30.82 -5.75
N ASN A 101 7.82 -30.19 -4.70
CA ASN A 101 7.32 -30.86 -3.50
C ASN A 101 5.78 -30.92 -3.48
N ASP A 102 5.11 -29.81 -3.79
CA ASP A 102 3.65 -29.71 -3.76
C ASP A 102 3.14 -28.64 -4.75
N ILE A 103 1.91 -28.81 -5.24
CA ILE A 103 1.25 -27.86 -6.15
C ILE A 103 -0.02 -27.34 -5.45
N GLN A 104 -0.03 -26.06 -5.10
CA GLN A 104 -1.18 -25.36 -4.56
C GLN A 104 -1.90 -24.60 -5.65
N ARG A 105 -3.22 -24.81 -5.76
CA ARG A 105 -4.08 -24.09 -6.68
C ARG A 105 -5.14 -23.33 -5.89
N VAL A 106 -5.26 -22.04 -6.16
CA VAL A 106 -6.39 -21.25 -5.71
C VAL A 106 -7.52 -21.49 -6.70
N GLU A 107 -8.62 -22.08 -6.25
CA GLU A 107 -9.82 -22.25 -7.07
C GLU A 107 -10.89 -21.27 -6.59
N PRO A 108 -11.62 -20.59 -7.49
CA PRO A 108 -12.75 -19.76 -7.10
C PRO A 108 -13.74 -20.58 -6.26
N ALA A 109 -14.03 -20.09 -5.07
CA ALA A 109 -15.03 -20.72 -4.22
C ALA A 109 -16.42 -20.62 -4.87
N GLU A 110 -17.24 -21.65 -4.67
CA GLU A 110 -18.65 -21.58 -5.05
C GLU A 110 -19.37 -20.51 -4.21
N LEU A 111 -20.21 -19.71 -4.85
CA LEU A 111 -21.03 -18.68 -4.19
C LEU A 111 -22.18 -19.35 -3.40
N ASN A 112 -21.84 -19.89 -2.24
CA ASN A 112 -22.75 -20.61 -1.36
C ASN A 112 -22.68 -20.05 0.07
N GLN A 113 -23.51 -20.60 0.96
CA GLN A 113 -23.60 -20.12 2.34
C GLN A 113 -22.26 -20.19 3.09
N GLU A 114 -21.45 -21.24 2.86
CA GLU A 114 -20.13 -21.36 3.51
C GLU A 114 -19.20 -20.23 3.08
N PHE A 115 -19.24 -19.84 1.80
CA PHE A 115 -18.46 -18.71 1.29
C PHE A 115 -18.93 -17.38 1.86
N PHE A 116 -20.24 -17.16 1.94
CA PHE A 116 -20.82 -15.94 2.50
C PHE A 116 -20.51 -15.79 4.00
N ASP A 117 -20.66 -16.87 4.77
CA ASP A 117 -20.39 -16.89 6.21
C ASP A 117 -18.90 -16.66 6.51
N LYS A 118 -18.00 -17.13 5.64
CA LYS A 118 -16.55 -16.88 5.78
C LYS A 118 -16.17 -15.41 5.59
N LEU A 119 -16.85 -14.69 4.70
CA LEU A 119 -16.56 -13.29 4.41
C LEU A 119 -17.23 -12.33 5.39
N TYR A 120 -18.49 -12.60 5.73
CA TYR A 120 -19.33 -11.66 6.47
C TYR A 120 -19.79 -12.14 7.83
N GLY A 121 -19.57 -13.41 8.18
CA GLY A 121 -20.09 -14.03 9.40
C GLY A 121 -21.41 -14.74 9.18
N GLU A 122 -21.71 -15.69 10.08
CA GLU A 122 -22.88 -16.57 9.97
C GLU A 122 -24.19 -15.78 9.99
N GLY A 123 -25.00 -15.95 8.94
CA GLY A 123 -26.35 -15.38 8.83
C GLY A 123 -26.41 -13.91 8.40
N GLU A 124 -25.27 -13.29 8.09
CA GLU A 124 -25.20 -11.89 7.61
C GLU A 124 -25.57 -11.75 6.13
N VAL A 125 -25.33 -12.78 5.33
CA VAL A 125 -25.68 -12.86 3.90
C VAL A 125 -26.19 -14.25 3.60
N THR A 126 -27.38 -14.37 3.03
CA THR A 126 -28.08 -15.66 2.87
C THR A 126 -28.34 -16.06 1.42
N SER A 127 -28.01 -15.19 0.47
CA SER A 127 -28.20 -15.44 -0.95
C SER A 127 -27.16 -14.73 -1.81
N GLU A 128 -27.01 -15.18 -3.06
CA GLU A 128 -26.15 -14.51 -4.04
C GLU A 128 -26.59 -13.07 -4.31
N ASP A 129 -27.91 -12.81 -4.34
CA ASP A 129 -28.44 -11.46 -4.55
C ASP A 129 -28.06 -10.52 -3.39
N GLU A 130 -28.22 -10.98 -2.15
CA GLU A 130 -27.78 -10.22 -0.96
C GLU A 130 -26.26 -10.01 -0.95
N PHE A 131 -25.49 -11.02 -1.36
CA PHE A 131 -24.03 -10.92 -1.49
C PHE A 131 -23.63 -9.84 -2.48
N ARG A 132 -24.27 -9.81 -3.66
CA ARG A 132 -24.01 -8.81 -4.71
C ARG A 132 -24.42 -7.39 -4.27
N GLU A 133 -25.55 -7.24 -3.58
CA GLU A 133 -25.96 -5.94 -3.01
C GLU A 133 -24.98 -5.46 -1.93
N LYS A 134 -24.49 -6.36 -1.07
CA LYS A 134 -23.51 -6.02 -0.03
C LYS A 134 -22.20 -5.53 -0.63
N ILE A 135 -21.67 -6.26 -1.63
CA ILE A 135 -20.49 -5.83 -2.38
C ILE A 135 -20.74 -4.49 -3.08
N ARG A 136 -21.90 -4.28 -3.70
CA ARG A 136 -22.22 -3.00 -4.33
C ARG A 136 -22.17 -1.86 -3.32
N GLY A 137 -22.80 -2.02 -2.16
CA GLY A 137 -22.79 -1.00 -1.12
C GLY A 137 -21.39 -0.72 -0.56
N GLU A 138 -20.52 -1.73 -0.48
CA GLU A 138 -19.12 -1.55 -0.10
C GLU A 138 -18.33 -0.76 -1.15
N ILE A 139 -18.54 -1.08 -2.42
CA ILE A 139 -17.94 -0.35 -3.55
C ILE A 139 -18.44 1.10 -3.58
N GLU A 140 -19.74 1.33 -3.42
CA GLU A 140 -20.36 2.67 -3.37
C GLU A 140 -19.76 3.51 -2.24
N LYS A 141 -19.69 2.98 -1.01
CA LYS A 141 -19.07 3.67 0.13
C LYS A 141 -17.60 4.02 -0.12
N SER A 142 -16.86 3.12 -0.79
CA SER A 142 -15.48 3.37 -1.17
C SER A 142 -15.38 4.53 -2.16
N PHE A 143 -16.24 4.57 -3.18
CA PHE A 143 -16.30 5.68 -4.14
C PHE A 143 -16.76 6.99 -3.51
N GLU A 144 -17.76 6.97 -2.62
CA GLU A 144 -18.18 8.15 -1.85
C GLU A 144 -17.00 8.73 -1.06
N SER A 145 -16.28 7.88 -0.31
CA SER A 145 -15.10 8.33 0.45
C SER A 145 -14.00 8.91 -0.45
N ASN A 146 -13.79 8.32 -1.63
CA ASN A 146 -12.81 8.82 -2.59
C ASN A 146 -13.25 10.16 -3.20
N ALA A 147 -14.53 10.31 -3.53
CA ALA A 147 -15.10 11.56 -4.04
C ALA A 147 -15.02 12.68 -3.00
N ASP A 148 -15.32 12.39 -1.73
CA ASP A 148 -15.22 13.36 -0.63
C ASP A 148 -13.78 13.85 -0.43
N LYS A 149 -12.80 12.93 -0.46
CA LYS A 149 -11.38 13.27 -0.38
C LYS A 149 -10.95 14.13 -1.56
N GLN A 150 -11.36 13.74 -2.76
CA GLN A 150 -11.06 14.47 -3.99
C GLN A 150 -11.61 15.91 -3.91
N PHE A 151 -12.88 16.04 -3.54
CA PHE A 151 -13.52 17.33 -3.34
C PHE A 151 -12.79 18.17 -2.28
N ALA A 152 -12.42 17.58 -1.14
CA ALA A 152 -11.72 18.29 -0.08
C ALA A 152 -10.36 18.84 -0.56
N ASN A 153 -9.63 18.07 -1.36
CA ASN A 153 -8.36 18.50 -1.96
C ASN A 153 -8.56 19.65 -2.95
N ASP A 154 -9.53 19.53 -3.86
CA ASP A 154 -9.86 20.58 -4.84
C ASP A 154 -10.27 21.88 -4.16
N MET A 155 -11.09 21.75 -3.13
CA MET A 155 -11.57 22.85 -2.32
C MET A 155 -10.41 23.54 -1.59
N ALA A 156 -9.51 22.77 -0.96
CA ALA A 156 -8.32 23.29 -0.30
C ALA A 156 -7.41 24.04 -1.27
N LYS A 157 -7.10 23.43 -2.43
CA LYS A 157 -6.29 24.04 -3.49
C LYS A 157 -6.88 25.36 -3.95
N ARG A 158 -8.17 25.37 -4.28
CA ARG A 158 -8.88 26.56 -4.73
C ARG A 158 -8.88 27.68 -3.68
N MET A 159 -9.09 27.35 -2.41
CA MET A 159 -9.02 28.34 -1.33
C MET A 159 -7.62 28.91 -1.16
N ILE A 160 -6.56 28.11 -1.27
CA ILE A 160 -5.17 28.59 -1.17
C ILE A 160 -4.84 29.54 -2.33
N GLU A 161 -5.37 29.28 -3.52
CA GLU A 161 -5.15 30.07 -4.74
C GLU A 161 -5.98 31.37 -4.75
N GLU A 162 -7.27 31.31 -4.40
CA GLU A 162 -8.18 32.45 -4.47
C GLU A 162 -8.10 33.38 -3.26
N LEU A 163 -7.73 32.88 -2.07
CA LEU A 163 -7.63 33.71 -0.87
C LEU A 163 -6.29 34.46 -0.79
N GLU A 164 -6.40 35.79 -0.82
CA GLU A 164 -5.28 36.68 -0.55
C GLU A 164 -4.92 36.69 0.95
N VAL A 165 -4.07 35.74 1.34
CA VAL A 165 -3.45 35.70 2.68
C VAL A 165 -2.06 36.34 2.60
N SER A 166 -1.91 37.51 3.23
CA SER A 166 -0.63 38.20 3.35
C SER A 166 0.23 37.56 4.45
N LEU A 167 1.38 36.99 4.07
CA LEU A 167 2.34 36.39 4.99
C LEU A 167 3.64 37.23 5.02
N PRO A 168 4.34 37.31 6.17
CA PRO A 168 5.58 38.06 6.28
C PRO A 168 6.75 37.22 5.76
N ASP A 169 6.90 37.14 4.43
CA ASP A 169 7.73 36.12 3.78
C ASP A 169 9.21 36.16 4.21
N ASP A 170 9.82 37.34 4.26
CA ASP A 170 11.20 37.53 4.72
C ASP A 170 11.44 37.05 6.15
N PHE A 171 10.44 37.22 7.03
CA PHE A 171 10.53 36.76 8.41
C PHE A 171 10.45 35.23 8.47
N LEU A 172 9.52 34.64 7.73
CA LEU A 172 9.30 33.20 7.71
C LEU A 172 10.53 32.46 7.14
N LYS A 173 11.11 32.95 6.03
CA LYS A 173 12.35 32.38 5.47
C LYS A 173 13.49 32.39 6.48
N ARG A 174 13.71 33.52 7.17
CA ARG A 174 14.72 33.63 8.24
C ARG A 174 14.41 32.77 9.45
N TRP A 175 13.13 32.56 9.75
CA TRP A 175 12.70 31.73 10.86
C TRP A 175 13.00 30.26 10.57
N ILE A 176 12.64 29.75 9.39
CA ILE A 176 12.93 28.38 8.94
C ILE A 176 14.42 28.04 9.07
N GLN A 177 15.30 28.93 8.59
CA GLN A 177 16.75 28.76 8.69
C GLN A 177 17.26 28.64 10.13
N LYS A 178 16.58 29.30 11.08
CA LYS A 178 17.00 29.34 12.48
C LYS A 178 16.43 28.22 13.33
N THR A 179 15.29 27.66 12.93
CA THR A 179 14.57 26.66 13.73
C THR A 179 14.72 25.23 13.23
N ASN A 180 15.28 25.03 12.03
CA ASN A 180 15.55 23.67 11.58
C ASN A 180 16.72 23.06 12.37
N GLU A 181 16.55 21.81 12.81
CA GLU A 181 17.56 21.04 13.54
C GLU A 181 18.80 20.80 12.68
N ASN A 182 18.62 20.69 11.36
CA ASN A 182 19.69 20.61 10.38
C ASN A 182 19.84 21.95 9.64
N PRO A 183 21.06 22.49 9.49
CA PRO A 183 21.28 23.72 8.73
C PRO A 183 20.80 23.54 7.28
N ILE A 184 19.81 24.33 6.88
CA ILE A 184 19.32 24.40 5.50
C ILE A 184 20.02 25.57 4.79
N SER A 185 20.37 25.41 3.51
CA SER A 185 20.94 26.53 2.72
C SER A 185 19.88 27.57 2.38
N GLU A 186 20.30 28.79 2.04
CA GLU A 186 19.36 29.83 1.55
C GLU A 186 18.65 29.39 0.26
N GLU A 187 19.37 28.68 -0.62
CA GLU A 187 18.82 28.14 -1.87
C GLU A 187 17.72 27.11 -1.63
N GLN A 188 17.96 26.15 -0.73
CA GLN A 188 16.97 25.14 -0.33
C GLN A 188 15.74 25.79 0.32
N VAL A 189 15.93 26.83 1.14
CA VAL A 189 14.80 27.56 1.73
C VAL A 189 13.98 28.23 0.64
N GLU A 190 14.60 28.83 -0.38
CA GLU A 190 13.87 29.45 -1.47
C GLU A 190 13.08 28.43 -2.30
N GLU A 191 13.68 27.26 -2.58
CA GLU A 191 13.04 26.16 -3.31
C GLU A 191 11.82 25.60 -2.56
N GLU A 192 11.93 25.38 -1.25
CA GLU A 192 10.85 24.80 -0.44
C GLU A 192 9.84 25.83 0.06
N TYR A 193 10.13 27.14 -0.06
CA TYR A 193 9.36 28.20 0.59
C TYR A 193 7.92 28.26 0.09
N GLU A 194 7.68 28.11 -1.21
CA GLU A 194 6.32 28.20 -1.76
C GLU A 194 5.42 27.07 -1.24
N SER A 195 5.96 25.86 -1.12
CA SER A 195 5.24 24.72 -0.52
C SER A 195 4.95 24.96 0.96
N PHE A 196 5.95 25.42 1.72
CA PHE A 196 5.75 25.82 3.12
C PHE A 196 4.67 26.90 3.26
N ARG A 197 4.71 27.91 2.40
CA ARG A 197 3.77 29.03 2.38
C ARG A 197 2.35 28.56 2.09
N LYS A 198 2.14 27.68 1.11
CA LYS A 198 0.84 27.06 0.81
C LYS A 198 0.31 26.26 2.00
N ASN A 199 1.14 25.43 2.63
CA ASN A 199 0.76 24.65 3.81
C ASN A 199 0.39 25.54 5.00
N LEU A 200 1.16 26.61 5.25
CA LEU A 200 0.84 27.56 6.31
C LEU A 200 -0.47 28.30 6.05
N LYS A 201 -0.73 28.71 4.80
CA LYS A 201 -2.03 29.30 4.43
C LYS A 201 -3.18 28.34 4.71
N TRP A 202 -3.05 27.08 4.29
CA TRP A 202 -4.06 26.06 4.54
C TRP A 202 -4.33 25.86 6.02
N TYR A 203 -3.26 25.72 6.81
CA TYR A 203 -3.35 25.60 8.26
C TYR A 203 -4.12 26.78 8.89
N LEU A 204 -3.85 28.02 8.45
CA LEU A 204 -4.57 29.20 8.92
C LEU A 204 -6.04 29.22 8.52
N ILE A 205 -6.38 28.74 7.32
CA ILE A 205 -7.77 28.60 6.86
C ILE A 205 -8.52 27.58 7.72
N VAL A 206 -7.93 26.39 7.92
CA VAL A 206 -8.49 25.32 8.78
C VAL A 206 -8.72 25.84 10.20
N ASP A 207 -7.71 26.48 10.79
CA ASP A 207 -7.79 27.09 12.11
C ASP A 207 -8.90 28.14 12.20
N LYS A 208 -9.06 28.99 11.18
CA LYS A 208 -10.12 29.99 11.11
C LYS A 208 -11.51 29.35 11.06
N VAL A 209 -11.71 28.33 10.21
CA VAL A 209 -12.98 27.61 10.08
C VAL A 209 -13.36 26.93 11.39
N LEU A 210 -12.44 26.18 12.00
CA LEU A 210 -12.70 25.48 13.25
C LEU A 210 -13.09 26.44 14.37
N ARG A 211 -12.40 27.58 14.49
CA ARG A 211 -12.76 28.62 15.48
C ARG A 211 -14.14 29.22 15.23
N GLU A 212 -14.48 29.56 13.98
CA GLU A 212 -15.78 30.15 13.67
C GLU A 212 -16.95 29.19 13.84
N LYS A 213 -16.69 27.89 13.65
CA LYS A 213 -17.68 26.83 13.82
C LYS A 213 -17.68 26.21 15.22
N GLU A 214 -16.81 26.70 16.11
CA GLU A 214 -16.62 26.17 17.47
C GLU A 214 -16.35 24.65 17.47
N LEU A 215 -15.59 24.19 16.48
CA LEU A 215 -15.19 22.79 16.32
C LEU A 215 -13.80 22.57 16.92
N ASP A 216 -13.66 21.44 17.61
CA ASP A 216 -12.40 21.01 18.20
C ASP A 216 -12.22 19.50 18.03
N VAL A 217 -10.97 19.04 17.97
CA VAL A 217 -10.66 17.61 17.86
C VAL A 217 -10.44 17.06 19.26
N GLN A 218 -11.27 16.11 19.67
CA GLN A 218 -11.14 15.50 20.98
C GLN A 218 -10.08 14.40 20.97
N GLU A 219 -9.43 14.17 22.12
CA GLU A 219 -8.42 13.12 22.26
C GLU A 219 -8.98 11.71 21.97
N ASP A 220 -10.25 11.47 22.32
CA ASP A 220 -10.94 10.23 21.99
C ASP A 220 -11.08 10.01 20.47
N GLU A 221 -11.24 11.08 19.68
CA GLU A 221 -11.30 10.99 18.22
C GLU A 221 -9.94 10.65 17.63
N VAL A 222 -8.86 11.24 18.16
CA VAL A 222 -7.49 10.90 17.78
C VAL A 222 -7.20 9.43 18.08
N ARG A 223 -7.62 8.96 19.26
CA ARG A 223 -7.43 7.58 19.68
C ARG A 223 -8.19 6.62 18.78
N GLU A 224 -9.44 6.92 18.45
CA GLU A 224 -10.26 6.10 17.58
C GLU A 224 -9.69 6.02 16.15
N GLN A 225 -9.24 7.16 15.61
CA GLN A 225 -8.56 7.19 14.31
C GLN A 225 -7.28 6.33 14.31
N MET A 226 -6.50 6.36 15.39
CA MET A 226 -5.33 5.48 15.52
C MET A 226 -5.70 4.01 15.57
N LYS A 227 -6.75 3.61 16.30
CA LYS A 227 -7.23 2.22 16.30
C LYS A 227 -7.59 1.76 14.89
N GLN A 228 -8.31 2.59 14.13
CA GLN A 228 -8.68 2.28 12.75
C GLN A 228 -7.44 2.09 11.86
N MET A 229 -6.42 2.95 12.01
CA MET A 229 -5.17 2.81 11.27
C MET A 229 -4.39 1.56 11.65
N VAL A 230 -4.37 1.19 12.93
CA VAL A 230 -3.76 -0.06 13.39
C VAL A 230 -4.46 -1.23 12.74
N GLN A 231 -5.80 -1.30 12.81
CA GLN A 231 -6.57 -2.38 12.20
C GLN A 231 -6.33 -2.46 10.69
N ALA A 232 -6.39 -1.33 9.98
CA ALA A 232 -6.17 -1.25 8.53
C ALA A 232 -4.79 -1.79 8.08
N ARG A 233 -3.77 -1.74 8.95
CA ARG A 233 -2.44 -2.32 8.66
C ARG A 233 -2.45 -3.85 8.64
N PHE A 234 -3.32 -4.48 9.40
CA PHE A 234 -3.42 -5.94 9.55
C PHE A 234 -4.58 -6.56 8.78
N ASP A 235 -5.49 -5.74 8.23
CA ASP A 235 -6.55 -6.20 7.34
C ASP A 235 -6.03 -7.07 6.17
N PRO A 236 -4.91 -6.74 5.48
CA PRO A 236 -4.39 -7.59 4.39
C PRO A 236 -3.93 -8.98 4.84
N SER A 237 -3.54 -9.15 6.11
CA SER A 237 -3.16 -10.45 6.66
C SER A 237 -4.37 -11.23 7.21
N GLY A 238 -5.58 -10.67 7.14
CA GLY A 238 -6.80 -11.25 7.71
C GLY A 238 -6.79 -11.32 9.24
N GLN A 239 -5.91 -10.54 9.90
CA GLN A 239 -5.76 -10.56 11.35
C GLN A 239 -6.64 -9.47 11.98
N TYR A 240 -7.61 -9.88 12.80
CA TYR A 240 -8.47 -8.98 13.55
C TYR A 240 -8.10 -8.96 15.03
N PHE A 241 -8.08 -7.77 15.60
CA PHE A 241 -7.83 -7.55 17.02
C PHE A 241 -9.13 -7.17 17.73
N ASP A 242 -9.28 -7.56 18.99
CA ASP A 242 -10.36 -7.03 19.83
C ASP A 242 -10.11 -5.55 20.19
N ASP A 243 -11.17 -4.83 20.59
CA ASP A 243 -11.09 -3.40 20.89
C ASP A 243 -10.10 -3.06 22.01
N GLN A 244 -9.92 -3.95 22.99
CA GLN A 244 -8.95 -3.73 24.06
C GLN A 244 -7.53 -3.81 23.52
N SER A 245 -7.23 -4.81 22.67
CA SER A 245 -5.96 -4.96 21.99
C SER A 245 -5.65 -3.77 21.06
N LEU A 246 -6.63 -3.31 20.27
CA LEU A 246 -6.50 -2.12 19.43
C LEU A 246 -6.25 -0.86 20.29
N GLY A 247 -6.99 -0.71 21.39
CA GLY A 247 -6.81 0.42 22.31
C GLY A 247 -5.41 0.48 22.93
N GLN A 248 -4.81 -0.65 23.26
CA GLN A 248 -3.43 -0.71 23.79
C GLN A 248 -2.38 -0.36 22.74
N LEU A 249 -2.56 -0.86 21.51
CA LEU A 249 -1.66 -0.54 20.40
C LEU A 249 -1.76 0.95 20.03
N ALA A 250 -2.98 1.48 19.94
CA ALA A 250 -3.23 2.90 19.72
C ALA A 250 -2.56 3.75 20.81
N ASP A 251 -2.73 3.41 22.09
CA ASP A 251 -2.09 4.13 23.20
C ASP A 251 -0.56 4.11 23.11
N SER A 252 0.02 2.98 22.68
CA SER A 252 1.46 2.87 22.47
C SER A 252 1.95 3.80 21.35
N ILE A 253 1.18 3.96 20.27
CA ILE A 253 1.51 4.85 19.16
C ILE A 253 1.28 6.32 19.56
N MET A 254 0.26 6.60 20.37
CA MET A 254 -0.02 7.94 20.91
C MET A 254 1.09 8.49 21.82
N GLN A 255 2.03 7.65 22.28
CA GLN A 255 3.23 8.10 23.00
C GLN A 255 4.24 8.82 22.09
N ASP A 256 4.16 8.61 20.77
CA ASP A 256 4.90 9.39 19.78
C ASP A 256 4.13 10.67 19.47
N ASP A 257 4.58 11.79 20.05
CA ASP A 257 3.99 13.12 19.85
C ASP A 257 3.92 13.50 18.36
N LYS A 258 4.86 13.04 17.52
CA LYS A 258 4.84 13.32 16.08
C LYS A 258 3.66 12.62 15.42
N GLN A 259 3.46 11.34 15.70
CA GLN A 259 2.32 10.57 15.17
C GLN A 259 1.00 11.12 15.70
N LYS A 260 0.91 11.39 17.01
CA LYS A 260 -0.27 11.99 17.62
C LYS A 260 -0.65 13.32 16.97
N ASN A 261 0.31 14.22 16.79
CA ASN A 261 0.08 15.51 16.16
C ASN A 261 -0.32 15.36 14.69
N GLN A 262 0.27 14.43 13.95
CA GLN A 262 -0.11 14.18 12.56
C GLN A 262 -1.58 13.75 12.43
N ILE A 263 -2.04 12.82 13.27
CA ILE A 263 -3.45 12.38 13.27
C ILE A 263 -4.37 13.51 13.72
N TYR A 264 -3.97 14.27 14.73
CA TYR A 264 -4.71 15.42 15.19
C TYR A 264 -4.92 16.46 14.07
N GLU A 265 -3.87 16.81 13.33
CA GLU A 265 -3.97 17.75 12.21
C GLU A 265 -4.83 17.18 11.07
N GLN A 266 -4.70 15.88 10.75
CA GLN A 266 -5.57 15.25 9.75
C GLN A 266 -7.05 15.34 10.13
N LEU A 267 -7.39 15.10 11.41
CA LEU A 267 -8.76 15.23 11.90
C LEU A 267 -9.25 16.69 11.86
N ARG A 268 -8.38 17.67 12.12
CA ARG A 268 -8.70 19.10 11.99
C ARG A 268 -9.07 19.45 10.56
N GLU A 269 -8.27 19.00 9.60
CA GLU A 269 -8.51 19.21 8.18
C GLU A 269 -9.84 18.59 7.73
N GLN A 270 -10.10 17.34 8.12
CA GLN A 270 -11.36 16.65 7.82
C GLN A 270 -12.58 17.39 8.38
N LYS A 271 -12.51 17.85 9.64
CA LYS A 271 -13.60 18.63 10.25
C LYS A 271 -13.82 19.96 9.56
N ALA A 272 -12.74 20.67 9.22
CA ALA A 272 -12.84 21.93 8.49
C ALA A 272 -13.43 21.71 7.09
N ALA A 273 -12.98 20.69 6.36
CA ALA A 273 -13.50 20.35 5.04
C ALA A 273 -15.00 20.05 5.09
N LYS A 274 -15.44 19.24 6.05
CA LYS A 274 -16.87 18.95 6.25
C LYS A 274 -17.68 20.20 6.58
N ALA A 275 -17.17 21.04 7.49
CA ALA A 275 -17.86 22.28 7.86
C ALA A 275 -17.94 23.30 6.72
N LEU A 276 -17.01 23.24 5.78
CA LEU A 276 -17.00 24.03 4.55
C LEU A 276 -17.97 23.46 3.51
N GLN A 277 -18.04 22.15 3.33
CA GLN A 277 -19.03 21.50 2.46
C GLN A 277 -20.46 21.94 2.82
N ASP A 278 -20.78 22.03 4.12
CA ASP A 278 -22.10 22.45 4.59
C ASP A 278 -22.50 23.90 4.21
N ILE A 279 -21.54 24.76 3.85
CA ILE A 279 -21.80 26.16 3.47
C ILE A 279 -21.60 26.45 1.98
N LEU A 280 -20.96 25.54 1.26
CA LEU A 280 -20.68 25.70 -0.17
C LEU A 280 -21.88 25.28 -1.01
N ASP A 281 -22.10 25.98 -2.12
CA ASP A 281 -23.08 25.58 -3.12
C ASP A 281 -22.44 24.51 -4.02
N LEU A 282 -22.69 23.24 -3.70
CA LEU A 282 -22.09 22.10 -4.39
C LEU A 282 -22.83 21.86 -5.72
N GLN A 283 -22.07 21.77 -6.81
CA GLN A 283 -22.60 21.35 -8.10
C GLN A 283 -22.31 19.86 -8.31
N GLU A 284 -23.36 19.04 -8.24
CA GLU A 284 -23.26 17.62 -8.52
C GLU A 284 -23.05 17.38 -10.01
N GLN A 285 -22.01 16.60 -10.33
CA GLN A 285 -21.71 16.16 -11.69
C GLN A 285 -21.67 14.63 -11.72
N GLU A 286 -22.54 14.03 -12.53
CA GLU A 286 -22.49 12.59 -12.80
C GLU A 286 -21.33 12.28 -13.75
N VAL A 287 -20.46 11.35 -13.34
CA VAL A 287 -19.29 10.91 -14.12
C VAL A 287 -19.25 9.40 -14.18
N THR A 288 -18.71 8.86 -15.26
CA THR A 288 -18.40 7.44 -15.38
C THR A 288 -17.19 7.07 -14.54
N TYR A 289 -17.01 5.77 -14.26
CA TYR A 289 -15.82 5.28 -13.54
C TYR A 289 -14.51 5.70 -14.21
N ASN A 290 -14.42 5.60 -15.54
CA ASN A 290 -13.20 5.98 -16.27
C ASN A 290 -12.92 7.48 -16.14
N GLU A 291 -13.95 8.32 -16.24
CA GLU A 291 -13.81 9.77 -16.04
C GLU A 291 -13.39 10.10 -14.60
N PHE A 292 -13.93 9.38 -13.60
CA PHE A 292 -13.50 9.54 -12.20
C PHE A 292 -12.02 9.18 -12.00
N VAL A 293 -11.55 8.10 -12.64
CA VAL A 293 -10.13 7.72 -12.61
C VAL A 293 -9.26 8.77 -13.30
N GLU A 294 -9.69 9.32 -14.44
CA GLU A 294 -8.95 10.39 -15.12
C GLU A 294 -8.89 11.68 -14.29
N ILE A 295 -9.98 12.06 -13.63
CA ILE A 295 -10.04 13.24 -12.74
C ILE A 295 -9.05 13.07 -11.58
N THR A 296 -9.01 11.90 -10.96
CA THR A 296 -8.13 11.63 -9.80
C THR A 296 -6.65 11.48 -10.21
N GLN A 297 -6.35 10.90 -11.37
CA GLN A 297 -4.96 10.70 -11.86
C GLN A 297 -4.30 11.96 -12.44
N ASN A 298 -5.05 12.80 -13.16
CA ASN A 298 -4.50 14.04 -13.74
C ASN A 298 -4.06 15.04 -12.65
N GLN A 299 -4.54 14.88 -11.42
CA GLN A 299 -4.11 15.71 -10.30
C GLN A 299 -2.83 15.21 -9.63
N THR A 300 -2.64 13.89 -9.52
CA THR A 300 -1.41 13.30 -8.98
C THR A 300 -0.22 13.57 -9.91
N GLN A 301 -0.44 13.60 -11.23
CA GLN A 301 0.63 13.95 -12.20
C GLN A 301 1.06 15.42 -12.09
N ASN A 302 0.12 16.35 -11.89
CA ASN A 302 0.42 17.77 -11.70
C ASN A 302 1.13 18.10 -10.38
N GLU A 303 1.15 17.18 -9.39
CA GLU A 303 1.96 17.30 -8.17
C GLU A 303 3.36 16.69 -8.31
N SER A 304 3.58 15.83 -9.31
CA SER A 304 4.84 15.11 -9.55
C SER A 304 5.70 15.70 -10.68
N GLU A 305 5.17 16.63 -11.47
CA GLU A 305 5.99 17.43 -12.37
C GLU A 305 6.62 18.59 -11.58
N PRO A 306 7.96 18.66 -11.42
CA PRO A 306 8.57 19.95 -11.13
C PRO A 306 8.23 20.85 -12.32
N GLU A 307 7.50 21.94 -12.09
CA GLU A 307 7.38 22.99 -13.09
C GLU A 307 8.79 23.43 -13.49
N GLY A 308 9.23 22.96 -14.66
CA GLY A 308 10.51 23.25 -15.29
C GLY A 308 10.31 23.63 -16.74
#